data_AF-A0A917CKM4-F1
#
_entry.id   AF-A0A917CKM4-F1
#
_cell.length_a   1.000
_cell.length_b   1.000
_cell.length_c   1.000
_cell.angle_alpha   90.00
_cell.angle_beta   90.00
_cell.angle_gamma   90.00
#
_symmetry.space_group_name_H-M   'P 1'
#
loop_
_entity.id
_entity.type
_entity.pdbx_description
1 polymer ?
#
loop_
_entity_poly.entity_id
_entity_poly.type
_entity_poly.pdbx_seq_one_letter_code
_entity_poly.pdbx_strand_id
1 'polypeptide(L)'
;MKLPAPAVIWINRPDNIHTRIAAFTWPTKSGFAWLEDSYLDPYGCNHAFHALEGKLIERSDGIYLELDDGYALIFSQEQVRADPELCPEDIRDGLMGVQAFFAEQGKDWEQEFARMTEELKSELNR
;
A
#
# COMPACT_ATOMS: atom_id res chain seq x y z
N MET A 1 -9.20 7.05 -10.27
CA MET A 1 -7.77 7.26 -9.94
C MET A 1 -7.09 5.90 -9.94
N LYS A 2 -5.92 5.76 -10.56
CA LYS A 2 -5.10 4.55 -10.46
C LYS A 2 -4.13 4.74 -9.28
N LEU A 3 -4.13 3.82 -8.33
CA LEU A 3 -3.21 3.84 -7.20
C LEU A 3 -1.94 3.04 -7.53
N PRO A 4 -0.78 3.41 -6.96
CA PRO A 4 0.46 2.69 -7.18
C PRO A 4 0.49 1.36 -6.42
N ALA A 5 1.02 0.32 -7.05
CA ALA A 5 1.28 -0.98 -6.42
C ALA A 5 2.51 -1.62 -7.09
N PRO A 6 3.56 -2.03 -6.33
CA PRO A 6 3.70 -1.83 -4.89
C PRO A 6 3.90 -0.35 -4.53
N ALA A 7 3.65 0.00 -3.27
CA ALA A 7 3.73 1.39 -2.80
C ALA A 7 4.25 1.52 -1.37
N VAL A 8 4.81 2.68 -1.06
CA VAL A 8 5.09 3.13 0.30
C VAL A 8 3.94 3.99 0.76
N ILE A 9 3.47 3.75 1.99
CA ILE A 9 2.42 4.53 2.63
C ILE A 9 3.01 5.15 3.89
N TRP A 10 3.16 6.47 3.90
CA TRP A 10 3.58 7.22 5.07
C TRP A 10 2.37 7.83 5.74
N ILE A 11 2.05 7.35 6.95
CA ILE A 11 0.88 7.78 7.72
C ILE A 11 1.36 8.73 8.82
N ASN A 12 0.78 9.92 8.86
CA ASN A 12 1.09 10.94 9.85
C ASN A 12 -0.19 11.33 10.61
N ARG A 13 -0.27 10.87 11.85
CA ARG A 13 -1.32 11.22 12.83
C ARG A 13 -0.65 11.73 14.12
N PRO A 14 -1.34 12.57 14.93
CA PRO A 14 -0.79 13.18 16.13
C PRO A 14 -0.03 12.25 17.06
N ASP A 15 -0.55 11.03 17.26
CA ASP A 15 0.01 10.05 18.20
C ASP A 15 0.74 8.89 17.51
N ASN A 16 0.77 8.88 16.17
CA ASN A 16 1.29 7.74 15.42
C ASN A 16 1.78 8.15 14.04
N ILE A 17 3.11 8.20 13.89
CA ILE A 17 3.78 8.36 12.60
C ILE A 17 4.43 7.04 12.26
N HIS A 18 4.05 6.47 11.12
CA HIS A 18 4.65 5.23 10.67
C HIS A 18 4.59 5.07 9.15
N THR A 19 5.48 4.23 8.65
CA THR A 19 5.58 3.88 7.24
C THR A 19 5.20 2.42 7.05
N ARG A 20 4.51 2.11 5.95
CA ARG A 20 4.14 0.75 5.53
C ARG A 20 4.50 0.52 4.07
N ILE A 21 4.66 -0.76 3.73
CA ILE A 21 4.83 -1.22 2.36
C ILE A 21 3.56 -1.95 1.96
N ALA A 22 2.96 -1.53 0.86
CA ALA A 22 1.83 -2.19 0.25
C ALA A 22 2.32 -3.03 -0.93
N ALA A 23 1.94 -4.31 -0.93
CA ALA A 23 1.97 -5.11 -2.15
C ALA A 23 0.89 -4.61 -3.10
N PHE A 24 -0.33 -4.41 -2.60
CA PHE A 24 -1.46 -3.96 -3.39
C PHE A 24 -2.20 -2.81 -2.71
N THR A 25 -2.83 -1.95 -3.51
CA THR A 25 -3.61 -0.80 -3.04
C THR A 25 -4.91 -0.67 -3.81
N TRP A 26 -5.97 -0.22 -3.15
CA TRP A 26 -7.28 0.00 -3.75
C TRP A 26 -7.91 1.31 -3.27
N PRO A 27 -8.61 2.06 -4.15
CA PRO A 27 -9.56 3.04 -3.68
C PRO A 27 -10.74 2.29 -3.06
N THR A 28 -11.22 2.75 -1.92
CA THR A 28 -12.48 2.25 -1.34
C THR A 28 -13.57 3.29 -1.55
N LYS A 29 -14.81 2.95 -1.18
CA LYS A 29 -15.92 3.89 -1.23
C LYS A 29 -15.68 5.11 -0.31
N SER A 30 -15.00 4.90 0.81
CA SER A 30 -14.76 5.90 1.85
C SER A 30 -13.32 6.43 1.89
N GLY A 31 -12.40 5.88 1.11
CA GLY A 31 -11.01 6.30 1.11
C GLY A 31 -10.06 5.35 0.40
N PHE A 32 -9.21 4.68 1.16
CA PHE A 32 -8.05 3.95 0.66
C PHE A 32 -7.81 2.67 1.45
N ALA A 33 -7.43 1.60 0.76
CA ALA A 33 -7.03 0.34 1.39
C ALA A 33 -5.73 -0.19 0.79
N TRP A 34 -5.01 -0.99 1.55
CA TRP A 34 -3.83 -1.70 1.10
C TRP A 34 -3.72 -3.09 1.71
N LEU A 35 -2.94 -3.93 1.03
CA LEU A 35 -2.53 -5.24 1.50
C LEU A 35 -1.00 -5.29 1.54
N GLU A 36 -0.45 -5.60 2.69
CA GLU A 36 0.98 -5.86 2.90
C GLU A 36 1.33 -7.25 2.41
N ASP A 37 2.56 -7.49 1.97
CA ASP A 37 3.06 -8.78 1.48
C ASP A 37 3.06 -9.90 2.53
N SER A 38 2.96 -9.55 3.81
CA SER A 38 2.82 -10.49 4.94
C SER A 38 1.59 -11.41 4.86
N TYR A 39 0.61 -11.13 4.00
CA TYR A 39 -0.51 -12.05 3.75
C TYR A 39 -0.06 -13.39 3.13
N LEU A 40 1.15 -13.43 2.54
CA LEU A 40 1.75 -14.64 2.01
C LEU A 40 2.40 -15.50 3.09
N ASP A 41 2.49 -15.03 4.34
CA ASP A 41 3.06 -15.79 5.44
C ASP A 41 2.19 -17.01 5.77
N PRO A 42 2.70 -18.25 5.58
CA PRO A 42 1.94 -19.47 5.86
C PRO A 42 1.62 -19.68 7.35
N TYR A 43 2.29 -18.96 8.24
CA TYR A 43 2.04 -19.00 9.69
C TYR A 43 0.94 -18.02 10.13
N GLY A 44 0.35 -17.28 9.19
CA GLY A 44 -0.86 -16.48 9.39
C GLY A 44 -0.58 -15.12 10.01
N CYS A 45 -0.33 -14.12 9.18
CA CYS A 45 -0.36 -12.72 9.62
C CYS A 45 -1.81 -12.19 9.53
N ASN A 46 -2.52 -12.14 10.67
CA ASN A 46 -3.91 -11.64 10.75
C ASN A 46 -4.08 -10.13 10.48
N HIS A 47 -3.00 -9.41 10.14
CA HIS A 47 -2.98 -7.94 10.07
C HIS A 47 -2.48 -7.40 8.73
N ALA A 48 -2.55 -8.15 7.64
CA ALA A 48 -1.99 -7.70 6.36
C ALA A 48 -2.89 -6.72 5.59
N PHE A 49 -4.21 -6.76 5.80
CA PHE A 49 -5.16 -5.85 5.14
C PHE A 49 -5.49 -4.66 6.03
N HIS A 50 -5.47 -3.47 5.44
CA HIS A 50 -5.78 -2.23 6.13
C HIS A 50 -6.63 -1.32 5.25
N ALA A 51 -7.50 -0.55 5.90
CA ALA A 51 -8.30 0.47 5.26
C ALA A 51 -8.30 1.74 6.11
N LEU A 52 -8.30 2.89 5.44
CA LEU A 52 -8.41 4.21 6.02
C LEU A 52 -9.50 4.99 5.31
N GLU A 53 -10.40 5.59 6.10
CA GLU A 53 -11.40 6.53 5.60
C GLU A 53 -10.77 7.91 5.43
N GLY A 54 -11.04 8.56 4.30
CA GLY A 54 -10.46 9.85 3.97
C GLY A 54 -10.64 10.23 2.51
N LYS A 55 -10.21 11.43 2.16
CA LYS A 55 -10.32 11.94 0.79
C LYS A 55 -9.01 11.75 0.06
N LEU A 56 -9.02 10.94 -1.00
CA LEU A 56 -7.90 10.81 -1.93
C LEU A 56 -7.79 12.05 -2.82
N ILE A 57 -6.58 12.62 -2.88
CA ILE A 57 -6.23 13.82 -3.63
C ILE A 57 -4.97 13.52 -4.43
N GLU A 58 -5.04 13.69 -5.75
CA GLU A 58 -3.87 13.61 -6.63
C GLU A 58 -3.08 14.91 -6.55
N ARG A 59 -1.76 14.82 -6.40
CA ARG A 59 -0.84 15.95 -6.40
C ARG A 59 0.33 15.67 -7.33
N SER A 60 1.11 16.72 -7.65
CA SER A 60 2.28 16.60 -8.52
C SER A 60 3.39 15.72 -7.93
N ASP A 61 3.41 15.58 -6.61
CA ASP A 61 4.39 14.82 -5.83
C ASP A 61 3.90 13.43 -5.41
N GLY A 62 2.67 13.04 -5.77
CA GLY A 62 2.12 11.72 -5.48
C GLY A 62 0.64 11.74 -5.10
N ILE A 63 0.22 10.74 -4.34
CA ILE A 63 -1.16 10.62 -3.89
C ILE A 63 -1.23 10.95 -2.40
N TYR A 64 -2.12 11.86 -2.06
CA TYR A 64 -2.38 12.30 -0.70
C TYR A 64 -3.74 11.78 -0.23
N LEU A 65 -3.81 11.25 0.98
CA LEU A 65 -5.06 10.91 1.65
C LEU A 65 -5.27 11.87 2.82
N GLU A 66 -6.29 12.71 2.72
CA GLU A 66 -6.73 13.59 3.81
C GLU A 66 -7.59 12.79 4.80
N LEU A 67 -7.17 12.73 6.06
CA LEU A 67 -7.88 12.06 7.15
C LEU A 67 -8.44 13.13 8.11
N ASP A 68 -9.48 12.78 8.88
CA ASP A 68 -10.03 13.70 9.89
C ASP A 68 -9.00 14.08 10.98
N ASP A 69 -8.05 13.18 11.25
CA ASP A 69 -7.05 13.30 12.30
C ASP A 69 -5.61 13.40 11.76
N GLY A 70 -5.40 13.61 10.47
CA GLY A 70 -4.06 13.65 9.89
C GLY A 70 -4.03 13.43 8.40
N TYR A 71 -3.00 12.75 7.90
CA TYR A 71 -2.89 12.42 6.48
C TYR A 71 -2.04 11.19 6.21
N ALA A 72 -2.15 10.67 4.99
CA ALA A 72 -1.17 9.75 4.45
C ALA A 72 -0.63 10.24 3.09
N LEU A 73 0.66 9.98 2.85
CA LEU A 73 1.29 10.10 1.54
C LEU A 73 1.53 8.71 0.97
N ILE A 74 1.23 8.53 -0.30
CA ILE A 74 1.35 7.25 -1.00
C ILE A 74 2.29 7.46 -2.19
N PHE A 75 3.42 6.74 -2.16
CA PHE A 75 4.48 6.85 -3.15
C PHE A 75 4.62 5.55 -3.93
N SER A 76 4.77 5.67 -5.24
CA SER A 76 5.08 4.54 -6.11
C SER A 76 6.54 4.11 -5.98
N GLN A 77 6.82 2.88 -6.42
CA GLN A 77 8.20 2.39 -6.56
C GLN A 77 9.07 3.30 -7.43
N GLU A 78 8.52 3.91 -8.48
CA GLU A 78 9.23 4.83 -9.37
C GLU A 78 9.60 6.13 -8.66
N GLN A 79 8.67 6.69 -7.88
CA GLN A 79 8.92 7.90 -7.10
C GLN A 79 10.00 7.68 -6.06
N VAL A 80 9.93 6.59 -5.31
CA VAL A 80 10.95 6.22 -4.30
C VAL A 80 12.32 5.96 -4.94
N ARG A 81 12.38 5.45 -6.18
CA ARG A 81 13.64 5.31 -6.92
C ARG A 81 14.21 6.66 -7.38
N ALA A 82 13.34 7.58 -7.80
CA ALA A 82 13.73 8.89 -8.28
C ALA A 82 14.19 9.82 -7.14
N ASP A 83 13.56 9.69 -5.97
CA ASP A 83 13.89 10.43 -4.76
C ASP A 83 14.03 9.47 -3.56
N PRO A 84 15.25 8.98 -3.28
CA PRO A 84 15.50 8.05 -2.19
C PRO A 84 15.34 8.64 -0.79
N GLU A 85 15.15 9.96 -0.65
CA GLU A 85 14.90 10.62 0.64
C GLU A 85 13.43 10.53 1.09
N LEU A 86 12.52 10.09 0.20
CA LEU A 86 11.10 9.92 0.50
C LEU A 86 10.80 8.88 1.57
N CYS A 87 11.69 7.89 1.76
CA CYS A 87 11.55 6.90 2.82
C CYS A 87 12.91 6.37 3.30
N PRO A 88 12.97 5.80 4.52
CA PRO A 88 14.15 5.10 5.01
C PRO A 88 14.63 3.99 4.06
N GLU A 89 15.94 3.69 4.10
CA GLU A 89 16.58 2.70 3.23
C GLU A 89 15.99 1.29 3.39
N ASP A 90 15.69 0.86 4.60
CA ASP A 90 15.06 -0.43 4.89
C ASP A 90 13.66 -0.56 4.27
N ILE A 91 12.87 0.52 4.29
CA ILE A 91 11.57 0.56 3.63
C ILE A 91 11.71 0.49 2.11
N ARG A 92 12.68 1.23 1.56
CA ARG A 92 12.95 1.23 0.11
C ARG A 92 13.37 -0.16 -0.36
N ASP A 93 14.26 -0.82 0.37
CA ASP A 93 14.75 -2.15 0.03
C ASP A 93 13.61 -3.18 0.10
N GLY A 94 12.77 -3.10 1.14
CA GLY A 94 11.56 -3.91 1.24
C GLY A 94 10.62 -3.70 0.05
N LEU A 95 10.36 -2.44 -0.35
CA LEU A 95 9.54 -2.11 -1.51
C LEU A 95 10.09 -2.70 -2.82
N MET A 96 11.42 -2.67 -3.01
CA MET A 96 12.06 -3.29 -4.18
C MET A 96 11.95 -4.82 -4.16
N GLY A 97 11.91 -5.42 -2.97
CA GLY A 97 11.81 -6.86 -2.76
C GLY A 97 10.42 -7.45 -3.03
N VAL A 98 9.33 -6.69 -2.88
CA VAL A 98 7.96 -7.23 -2.94
C VAL A 98 7.67 -7.98 -4.25
N GLN A 99 8.02 -7.39 -5.40
CA GLN A 99 7.78 -8.05 -6.70
C GLN A 99 8.64 -9.31 -6.88
N ALA A 100 9.90 -9.28 -6.42
CA ALA A 100 10.78 -10.43 -6.46
C ALA A 100 10.25 -11.56 -5.56
N PHE A 101 9.76 -11.22 -4.36
CA PHE A 101 9.16 -12.16 -3.44
C PHE A 101 7.96 -12.89 -4.06
N PHE A 102 7.07 -12.18 -4.75
CA PHE A 102 5.94 -12.80 -5.47
C PHE A 102 6.41 -13.74 -6.58
N ALA A 103 7.42 -13.33 -7.35
CA ALA A 103 8.00 -14.16 -8.39
C ALA A 103 8.63 -15.45 -7.82
N GLU A 104 9.30 -15.37 -6.67
CA GLU A 104 9.86 -16.53 -5.96
C GLU A 104 8.78 -17.49 -5.46
N GLN A 105 7.60 -16.97 -5.09
CA GLN A 105 6.42 -17.78 -4.76
C GLN A 105 5.72 -18.36 -6.00
N GLY A 106 6.25 -18.13 -7.21
CA GLY A 106 5.65 -18.56 -8.47
C GLY A 106 4.32 -17.88 -8.78
N LYS A 107 4.07 -16.70 -8.20
CA LYS A 107 2.83 -15.95 -8.37
C LYS A 107 2.97 -14.92 -9.49
N ASP A 108 1.95 -14.87 -10.34
CA ASP A 108 1.78 -13.77 -11.28
C ASP A 108 1.12 -12.58 -10.58
N TRP A 109 1.71 -11.39 -10.74
CA TRP A 109 1.29 -10.19 -10.03
C TRP A 109 -0.13 -9.75 -10.39
N GLU A 110 -0.49 -9.80 -11.67
CA GLU A 110 -1.81 -9.36 -12.14
C GLU A 110 -2.90 -10.34 -11.72
N GLN A 111 -2.64 -11.64 -11.83
CA GLN A 111 -3.55 -12.69 -11.38
C GLN A 111 -3.77 -12.62 -9.87
N GLU A 112 -2.70 -12.40 -9.10
CA GLU A 112 -2.77 -12.34 -7.65
C GLU A 112 -3.49 -11.07 -7.18
N PHE A 113 -3.27 -9.92 -7.84
CA PHE A 113 -4.05 -8.71 -7.59
C PHE A 113 -5.54 -8.93 -7.85
N ALA A 114 -5.89 -9.57 -8.98
CA ALA A 114 -7.28 -9.87 -9.32
C ALA A 114 -7.92 -10.83 -8.30
N ARG A 115 -7.18 -11.88 -7.89
CA ARG A 115 -7.62 -12.85 -6.88
C ARG A 115 -7.90 -12.15 -5.55
N MET A 116 -6.96 -11.34 -5.04
CA MET A 116 -7.14 -10.61 -3.78
C MET A 116 -8.24 -9.56 -3.85
N THR A 117 -8.43 -8.93 -5.01
CA THR A 117 -9.53 -7.99 -5.22
C THR A 117 -10.89 -8.67 -5.06
N GLU A 118 -11.07 -9.89 -5.60
CA GLU A 118 -12.32 -10.64 -5.43
C GLU A 118 -12.49 -11.14 -3.98
N GLU A 119 -11.42 -11.63 -3.35
CA GLU A 119 -11.43 -12.10 -1.96
C GLU A 119 -11.79 -10.99 -0.97
N LEU A 120 -11.23 -9.80 -1.16
CA LEU A 120 -11.44 -8.63 -0.30
C LEU A 120 -12.63 -7.76 -0.73
N LYS A 121 -13.39 -8.17 -1.74
CA LYS A 121 -14.48 -7.36 -2.32
C LYS A 121 -15.49 -6.87 -1.30
N SER A 122 -15.81 -7.68 -0.30
CA SER A 122 -16.75 -7.26 0.75
C SER A 122 -16.16 -6.14 1.63
N GLU A 123 -14.88 -6.23 1.97
CA GLU A 123 -14.16 -5.23 2.77
C GLU A 123 -13.95 -3.93 1.98
N LEU A 124 -13.60 -4.02 0.69
CA LEU A 124 -13.39 -2.87 -0.19
C LEU A 124 -14.67 -2.04 -0.44
N ASN A 125 -15.84 -2.66 -0.27
CA ASN A 125 -17.15 -2.04 -0.50
C ASN A 125 -17.89 -1.64 0.79
N ARG A 126 -17.31 -1.86 1.98
CA ARG A 126 -17.82 -1.30 3.23
C ARG A 126 -17.70 0.22 3.20
#